data_AF-I6VUR4-F1
#
_entry.id   AF-I6VUR4-F1
#
_cell.length_a   1.000
_cell.length_b   1.000
_cell.length_c   1.000
_cell.angle_alpha   90.00
_cell.angle_beta   90.00
_cell.angle_gamma   90.00
#
_symmetry.space_group_name_H-M   'P 1'
#
loop_
_entity.id
_entity.type
_entity.pdbx_description
1 polymer ?
#
loop_
_entity_poly.entity_id
_entity_poly.type
_entity_poly.pdbx_seq_one_letter_code
_entity_poly.pdbx_strand_id
1 'polypeptide(L)'
;VIQMTIQEEIRKQIVQELKINQASQCPNVVVCYHSFYHNGAISIVFEYMDRGSLVDIIRQVKTILEPYLAVVCKQVLQGLVYLHHEKHVIHRDVKPSNLLVNHKGEVKITDFGVSAM
;
A
#
# COMPACT_ATOMS: atom_id res chain seq x y z
N VAL A 1 20.98 8.60 6.33
CA VAL A 1 21.46 8.34 4.95
C VAL A 1 21.92 6.89 4.91
N ILE A 2 21.07 5.98 4.43
CA ILE A 2 21.45 4.58 4.28
C ILE A 2 22.05 4.45 2.88
N GLN A 3 23.38 4.48 2.79
CA GLN A 3 24.11 4.09 1.58
C GLN A 3 24.05 2.57 1.48
N MET A 4 22.93 2.08 0.94
CA MET A 4 22.78 0.68 0.59
C MET A 4 23.37 0.47 -0.81
N THR A 5 24.61 -0.02 -0.82
CA THR A 5 25.33 -0.57 -1.99
C THR A 5 24.66 -1.85 -2.48
N ILE A 6 23.37 -1.76 -2.84
CA ILE A 6 22.62 -2.87 -3.41
C ILE A 6 23.05 -2.99 -4.87
N GLN A 7 23.64 -4.14 -5.23
CA GLN A 7 24.02 -4.50 -6.60
C GLN A 7 22.85 -4.25 -7.57
N GLU A 8 23.13 -3.72 -8.77
CA GLU A 8 22.12 -3.41 -9.78
C GLU A 8 21.15 -4.58 -10.06
N GLU A 9 21.64 -5.82 -9.99
CA GLU A 9 20.86 -7.06 -10.12
C GLU A 9 19.71 -7.12 -9.12
N ILE A 10 19.96 -6.85 -7.84
CA ILE A 10 18.95 -6.86 -6.78
C ILE A 10 17.94 -5.71 -7.00
N ARG A 11 18.39 -4.54 -7.48
CA ARG A 11 17.47 -3.43 -7.81
C ARG A 11 16.57 -3.76 -9.00
N LYS A 12 17.10 -4.43 -10.02
CA LYS A 12 16.33 -4.93 -11.17
C LYS A 12 15.35 -6.02 -10.73
N GLN A 13 15.75 -6.91 -9.83
CA GLN A 13 14.86 -7.89 -9.21
C GLN A 13 13.74 -7.22 -8.41
N ILE A 14 14.02 -6.22 -7.58
CA ILE A 14 12.99 -5.45 -6.84
C ILE A 14 11.99 -4.81 -7.81
N VAL A 15 12.47 -4.16 -8.88
CA VAL A 15 11.59 -3.59 -9.92
C VAL A 15 10.76 -4.68 -10.59
N GLN A 16 11.33 -5.86 -10.84
CA GLN A 16 10.67 -6.99 -11.50
C GLN A 16 9.68 -7.75 -10.61
N GLU A 17 9.93 -7.86 -9.31
CA GLU A 17 8.99 -8.39 -8.33
C GLU A 17 7.83 -7.41 -8.11
N LEU A 18 8.09 -6.10 -8.10
CA LEU A 18 7.05 -5.07 -8.02
C LEU A 18 6.17 -4.99 -9.28
N LYS A 19 6.59 -5.56 -10.43
CA LYS A 19 5.74 -5.65 -11.64
C LYS A 19 4.50 -6.51 -11.42
N ILE A 20 4.45 -7.33 -10.38
CA ILE A 20 3.33 -8.22 -10.07
C ILE A 20 2.27 -7.49 -9.23
N ASN A 21 1.73 -6.36 -9.70
CA ASN A 21 0.43 -5.88 -9.20
C ASN A 21 -0.35 -4.98 -10.17
N GLN A 22 -0.17 -5.19 -11.49
CA GLN A 22 -0.87 -4.42 -12.52
C GLN A 22 -2.39 -4.67 -12.56
N ALA A 23 -2.87 -5.69 -11.85
CA ALA A 23 -4.29 -5.96 -11.63
C ALA A 23 -4.46 -6.59 -10.25
N SER A 24 -4.35 -5.79 -9.18
CA SER A 24 -4.90 -6.25 -7.90
C SER A 24 -6.37 -6.57 -8.13
N GLN A 25 -6.77 -7.83 -7.97
CA GLN A 25 -8.17 -8.24 -8.06
C GLN A 25 -8.96 -7.84 -6.81
N CYS A 26 -8.27 -7.27 -5.81
CA CYS A 26 -8.88 -6.85 -4.56
C CYS A 26 -9.14 -5.33 -4.57
N PRO A 27 -10.40 -4.89 -4.32
CA PRO A 27 -10.73 -3.48 -4.20
C PRO A 27 -10.14 -2.82 -2.94
N ASN A 28 -9.52 -3.57 -2.02
CA ASN A 28 -8.97 -3.08 -0.76
C ASN A 28 -7.44 -3.13 -0.69
N VAL A 29 -6.76 -3.32 -1.81
CA VAL A 29 -5.30 -3.24 -1.95
C VAL A 29 -4.97 -2.29 -3.08
N VAL A 30 -4.02 -1.37 -2.86
CA VAL A 30 -3.64 -0.36 -3.84
C VAL A 30 -3.07 -1.01 -5.10
N VAL A 31 -3.54 -0.56 -6.27
CA VAL A 31 -3.02 -1.00 -7.56
C VAL A 31 -1.70 -0.30 -7.85
N CYS A 32 -0.67 -1.08 -8.16
CA CYS A 32 0.60 -0.58 -8.69
C CYS A 32 0.55 -0.61 -10.22
N TYR A 33 0.55 0.55 -10.86
CA TYR A 33 0.55 0.63 -12.33
C TYR A 33 1.94 0.38 -12.91
N HIS A 34 2.97 0.96 -12.30
CA HIS A 34 4.33 0.89 -12.83
C HIS A 34 5.38 1.00 -11.75
N SER A 35 6.51 0.35 -11.96
CA SER A 35 7.74 0.50 -11.17
C SER A 35 8.90 0.71 -12.14
N PHE A 36 9.78 1.66 -11.83
CA PHE A 36 10.94 1.93 -12.67
C PHE A 36 12.12 2.44 -11.83
N TYR A 37 13.31 2.24 -12.36
CA TYR A 37 14.56 2.73 -11.79
C TYR A 37 15.09 3.89 -12.64
N HIS A 38 15.28 5.05 -12.01
CA HIS A 38 15.79 6.23 -12.69
C HIS A 38 16.68 7.04 -11.74
N ASN A 39 17.83 7.49 -12.23
CA ASN A 39 18.79 8.34 -11.49
C ASN A 39 19.13 7.87 -10.08
N GLY A 40 19.37 6.57 -9.89
CA GLY A 40 19.74 6.05 -8.57
C GLY A 40 18.55 5.68 -7.67
N ALA A 41 17.31 6.00 -8.06
CA ALA A 41 16.12 5.82 -7.24
C ALA A 41 15.11 4.85 -7.89
N ILE A 42 14.46 4.04 -7.05
CA ILE A 42 13.29 3.25 -7.44
C ILE A 42 12.06 4.13 -7.26
N SER A 43 11.27 4.25 -8.30
CA SER A 43 9.99 4.97 -8.30
C SER A 43 8.86 3.98 -8.54
N ILE A 44 7.81 4.10 -7.75
CA ILE A 44 6.62 3.24 -7.82
C ILE A 44 5.40 4.13 -8.03
N VAL A 45 4.60 3.79 -9.03
CA VAL A 45 3.41 4.54 -9.45
C VAL A 45 2.18 3.74 -9.06
N PHE A 46 1.41 4.29 -8.13
CA PHE A 46 0.18 3.70 -7.63
C PHE A 46 -1.05 4.41 -8.19
N GLU A 47 -2.22 3.78 -8.03
CA GLU A 47 -3.48 4.50 -8.12
C GLU A 47 -3.56 5.65 -7.10
N TYR A 48 -4.22 6.72 -7.50
CA TYR A 48 -4.31 7.93 -6.68
C TYR A 48 -5.50 7.85 -5.72
N MET A 49 -5.23 8.07 -4.44
CA MET A 49 -6.20 8.07 -3.35
C MET A 49 -6.35 9.49 -2.81
N ASP A 50 -7.39 10.20 -3.27
CA ASP A 50 -7.53 11.67 -3.17
C ASP A 50 -7.86 12.21 -1.77
N ARG A 51 -8.04 11.34 -0.76
CA ARG A 51 -8.16 11.74 0.65
C ARG A 51 -6.91 11.46 1.47
N GLY A 52 -5.84 10.96 0.85
CA GLY A 52 -4.61 10.62 1.54
C GLY A 52 -4.77 9.42 2.47
N SER A 53 -3.99 9.40 3.54
CA SER A 53 -4.01 8.32 4.51
C SER A 53 -5.07 8.52 5.60
N LEU A 54 -5.39 7.46 6.34
CA LEU A 54 -6.27 7.55 7.49
C LEU A 54 -5.68 8.45 8.60
N VAL A 55 -4.34 8.58 8.71
CA VAL A 55 -3.70 9.59 9.58
C VAL A 55 -4.10 11.00 9.18
N ASP A 56 -4.12 11.30 7.88
CA ASP A 56 -4.46 12.64 7.38
C ASP A 56 -5.91 12.99 7.69
N ILE A 57 -6.81 12.01 7.56
CA ILE A 57 -8.21 12.16 7.95
C ILE A 57 -8.33 12.40 9.46
N ILE A 58 -7.68 11.58 10.29
CA ILE A 58 -7.72 11.72 11.76
C ILE A 58 -7.23 13.11 12.19
N ARG A 59 -6.20 13.66 11.54
CA ARG A 59 -5.71 15.02 11.81
C ARG A 59 -6.74 16.10 11.50
N GLN A 60 -7.57 15.90 10.47
CA GLN A 60 -8.60 16.87 10.08
C GLN A 60 -9.84 16.79 10.99
N VAL A 61 -10.33 15.59 11.27
CA VAL A 61 -11.62 15.40 11.99
C VAL A 61 -11.45 15.18 13.49
N LYS A 62 -10.22 15.02 13.99
CA LYS A 62 -9.82 14.68 15.37
C LYS A 62 -10.27 13.31 15.87
N THR A 63 -11.51 12.90 15.60
CA THR A 63 -12.08 11.63 16.06
C THR A 63 -12.99 11.06 14.99
N ILE A 64 -12.86 9.76 14.73
CA ILE A 64 -13.73 9.01 13.83
C ILE A 64 -14.67 8.19 14.72
N LEU A 65 -15.99 8.31 14.48
CA LEU A 65 -16.97 7.54 15.24
C LEU A 65 -16.86 6.05 14.91
N GLU A 66 -17.15 5.21 15.89
CA GLU A 66 -17.07 3.75 15.80
C GLU A 66 -17.79 3.16 14.56
N PRO A 67 -19.01 3.60 14.17
CA PRO A 67 -19.67 3.03 13.00
C PRO A 67 -18.87 3.21 11.70
N TYR A 68 -18.16 4.32 11.54
CA TYR A 68 -17.30 4.54 10.39
C TYR A 68 -16.02 3.72 10.48
N LEU A 69 -15.44 3.58 11.67
CA LEU A 69 -14.30 2.69 11.91
C LEU A 69 -14.64 1.25 11.59
N ALA A 70 -15.84 0.77 11.90
CA ALA A 70 -16.28 -0.58 11.57
C ALA A 70 -16.26 -0.83 10.04
N VAL A 71 -16.70 0.16 9.24
CA VAL A 71 -16.66 0.09 7.77
C VAL A 71 -15.22 0.08 7.26
N VAL A 72 -14.35 0.92 7.82
CA VAL A 72 -12.91 0.94 7.50
C VAL A 72 -12.27 -0.41 7.84
N CYS A 73 -12.49 -0.92 9.05
CA CYS A 73 -11.95 -2.21 9.50
C CYS A 73 -12.39 -3.36 8.60
N LYS A 74 -13.67 -3.40 8.18
CA LYS A 74 -14.16 -4.42 7.26
C LYS A 74 -13.36 -4.43 5.94
N GLN A 75 -13.15 -3.26 5.35
CA GLN A 75 -12.38 -3.11 4.10
C GLN A 75 -10.92 -3.52 4.29
N VAL A 76 -10.27 -3.11 5.38
CA VAL A 76 -8.89 -3.51 5.71
C VAL A 76 -8.78 -5.02 5.87
N LEU A 77 -9.72 -5.66 6.59
CA LEU A 77 -9.72 -7.11 6.76
C LEU A 77 -9.90 -7.86 5.42
N GLN A 78 -10.74 -7.35 4.52
CA GLN A 78 -10.88 -7.91 3.17
C GLN A 78 -9.57 -7.81 2.37
N GLY A 79 -8.88 -6.68 2.46
CA GLY A 79 -7.55 -6.52 1.86
C GLY A 79 -6.50 -7.47 2.45
N LEU A 80 -6.48 -7.65 3.78
CA LEU A 80 -5.57 -8.56 4.46
C LEU A 80 -5.84 -10.03 4.11
N VAL A 81 -7.11 -10.44 4.02
CA VAL A 81 -7.48 -11.79 3.56
C VAL A 81 -6.91 -12.04 2.17
N TYR A 82 -7.09 -11.11 1.24
CA TYR A 82 -6.50 -11.22 -0.10
C TYR A 82 -4.98 -11.30 -0.07
N LEU A 83 -4.30 -10.43 0.69
CA LEU A 83 -2.84 -10.44 0.80
C LEU A 83 -2.34 -11.79 1.35
N HIS A 84 -2.99 -12.33 2.37
CA HIS A 84 -2.57 -13.57 3.01
C HIS A 84 -2.86 -14.81 2.14
N HIS A 85 -4.06 -14.91 1.58
CA HIS A 85 -4.51 -16.12 0.90
C HIS A 85 -4.13 -16.16 -0.58
N GLU A 86 -4.30 -15.04 -1.30
CA GLU A 86 -4.10 -15.01 -2.76
C GLU A 86 -2.68 -14.58 -3.15
N LYS A 87 -2.04 -13.75 -2.32
CA LYS A 87 -0.67 -13.24 -2.57
C LYS A 87 0.40 -13.87 -1.70
N HIS A 88 0.02 -14.58 -0.64
CA HIS A 88 0.95 -15.13 0.36
C HIS A 88 1.90 -14.09 0.97
N VAL A 89 1.44 -12.85 1.12
CA VAL A 89 2.19 -11.72 1.68
C VAL A 89 1.66 -11.37 3.05
N ILE A 90 2.53 -11.34 4.06
CA ILE A 90 2.21 -10.77 5.38
C ILE A 90 2.60 -9.28 5.36
N HIS A 91 1.66 -8.38 5.62
CA HIS A 91 1.93 -6.93 5.54
C HIS A 91 2.94 -6.44 6.60
N ARG A 92 2.84 -6.92 7.84
CA ARG A 92 3.70 -6.59 9.01
C ARG A 92 3.72 -5.14 9.50
N ASP A 93 3.17 -4.18 8.76
CA ASP A 93 3.17 -2.76 9.13
C ASP A 93 1.78 -2.12 8.93
N VAL A 94 0.74 -2.80 9.44
CA VAL A 94 -0.63 -2.28 9.37
C VAL A 94 -0.80 -1.15 10.38
N LYS A 95 -0.95 0.08 9.87
CA LYS A 95 -1.15 1.29 10.67
C LYS A 95 -1.88 2.35 9.84
N PRO A 96 -2.47 3.39 10.47
CA PRO A 96 -3.30 4.36 9.74
C PRO A 96 -2.59 5.10 8.59
N SER A 97 -1.26 5.25 8.60
CA SER A 97 -0.53 5.89 7.49
C SER A 97 -0.48 5.04 6.23
N ASN A 98 -0.65 3.72 6.38
CA ASN A 98 -0.58 2.75 5.28
C ASN A 98 -1.99 2.33 4.80
N LEU A 99 -3.02 3.05 5.26
CA LEU A 99 -4.41 2.88 4.85
C LEU A 99 -4.84 4.13 4.09
N LEU A 100 -5.00 4.01 2.79
CA LEU A 100 -5.35 5.12 1.90
C LEU A 100 -6.85 5.17 1.67
N VAL A 101 -7.39 6.38 1.50
CA VAL A 101 -8.82 6.63 1.34
C VAL A 101 -9.07 7.53 0.13
N ASN A 102 -10.20 7.33 -0.55
CA ASN A 102 -10.65 8.22 -1.61
C ASN A 102 -12.08 8.77 -1.37
N HIS A 103 -12.52 9.71 -2.20
CA HIS A 103 -13.85 10.34 -2.08
C HIS A 103 -15.02 9.37 -2.28
N LYS A 104 -14.80 8.20 -2.88
CA LYS A 104 -15.80 7.15 -3.02
C LYS A 104 -16.00 6.34 -1.73
N GLY A 105 -15.18 6.58 -0.70
CA GLY A 105 -15.20 5.84 0.56
C GLY A 105 -14.47 4.51 0.50
N GLU A 106 -13.67 4.28 -0.55
CA GLU A 106 -12.85 3.08 -0.68
C GLU A 106 -11.63 3.21 0.24
N VAL A 107 -11.32 2.13 0.94
CA VAL A 107 -10.11 2.01 1.78
C VAL A 107 -9.20 0.95 1.20
N LYS A 108 -7.95 1.33 0.93
CA LYS A 108 -6.95 0.45 0.31
C LYS A 108 -5.66 0.40 1.12
N ILE A 109 -5.13 -0.81 1.26
CA ILE A 109 -3.84 -1.08 1.90
C ILE A 109 -2.69 -0.74 0.94
N THR A 110 -1.66 -0.06 1.44
CA THR A 110 -0.39 0.22 0.74
C THR A 110 0.83 -0.31 1.51
N ASP A 111 2.02 -0.19 0.95
CA ASP A 111 3.32 -0.47 1.59
C ASP A 111 3.50 -1.91 2.12
N PHE A 112 2.72 -2.85 1.59
CA PHE A 112 2.92 -4.28 1.83
C PHE A 112 4.11 -4.79 1.01
N GLY A 113 4.89 -5.72 1.56
CA GLY A 113 6.04 -6.32 0.88
C GLY A 113 7.32 -5.48 0.88
N VAL A 114 7.26 -4.18 1.21
CA VAL A 114 8.47 -3.34 1.36
C VAL A 114 9.18 -3.62 2.69
N SER A 115 8.46 -4.10 3.72
CA SER A 115 9.02 -4.39 5.06
C SER A 115 9.90 -5.65 5.14
N ALA A 116 10.06 -6.40 4.06
CA ALA A 116 11.00 -7.53 3.99
C ALA A 116 12.34 -7.15 3.33
N MET A 117 12.46 -5.91 2.80
CA MET A 117 13.67 -5.36 2.20
C MET A 117 14.54 -4.61 3.21
#